data_AF-A0A349SFC5-F1
#
_entry.id   AF-A0A349SFC5-F1
#
_cell.length_a   1.000
_cell.length_b   1.000
_cell.length_c   1.000
_cell.angle_alpha   90.00
_cell.angle_beta   90.00
_cell.angle_gamma   90.00
#
_symmetry.space_group_name_H-M   'P 1'
#
loop_
_entity.id
_entity.type
_entity.pdbx_description
1 polymer ?
#
loop_
_entity_poly.entity_id
_entity_poly.type
_entity_poly.pdbx_seq_one_letter_code
_entity_poly.pdbx_strand_id
1 'polypeptide(L)' 'GDQLRPYRFVLEQAETVIIGGQPVQSLRYFIDRKSSRQLYYWLSPKLDYLVVKFKQLRKGKVKAEGVLTRSSINP' A
#
# COMPACT_ATOMS: atom_id res chain seq x y z
N GLY A 1 -21.83 -13.48 8.07
CA GLY A 1 -21.38 -14.33 6.95
C GLY A 1 -19.92 -14.56 7.16
N ASP A 2 -19.60 -15.53 8.02
CA ASP A 2 -18.41 -15.50 8.88
C ASP A 2 -17.26 -16.29 8.26
N GLN A 3 -17.06 -16.13 6.95
CA GLN A 3 -15.92 -16.70 6.28
C GLN A 3 -14.69 -15.81 6.49
N LEU A 4 -13.67 -16.39 7.13
CA LEU A 4 -12.31 -15.88 7.07
C LEU A 4 -11.87 -15.83 5.61
N ARG A 5 -11.62 -14.62 5.11
CA ARG A 5 -11.12 -14.42 3.75
C ARG A 5 -9.60 -14.42 3.78
N PRO A 6 -8.93 -15.24 2.97
CA PRO A 6 -7.48 -15.17 2.86
C PRO A 6 -7.10 -13.86 2.17
N TYR A 7 -6.14 -13.14 2.75
CA TYR A 7 -5.52 -11.98 2.14
C TYR A 7 -4.24 -12.45 1.47
N ARG A 8 -4.09 -12.15 0.18
CA ARG A 8 -2.86 -12.45 -0.56
C ARG A 8 -2.20 -11.15 -0.98
N PHE A 9 -0.92 -11.03 -0.67
CA PHE A 9 -0.08 -9.91 -1.06
C PHE A 9 0.67 -10.32 -2.32
N VAL A 10 0.30 -9.74 -3.45
CA VAL A 10 0.94 -9.99 -4.75
C VAL A 10 1.88 -8.83 -5.04
N LEU A 11 3.19 -9.09 -5.04
CA LEU A 11 4.19 -8.09 -5.40
C LEU A 11 4.02 -7.72 -6.88
N GLU A 12 3.86 -6.44 -7.18
CA GLU A 12 3.76 -5.95 -8.57
C GLU A 12 5.06 -5.30 -9.04
N GLN A 13 5.60 -4.35 -8.27
CA GLN A 13 6.82 -3.63 -8.65
C GLN A 13 7.44 -2.84 -7.50
N ALA A 14 8.72 -2.48 -7.65
CA ALA A 14 9.37 -1.48 -6.81
C ALA A 14 9.01 -0.05 -7.27
N GLU A 15 8.77 0.85 -6.33
CA GLU A 15 8.43 2.25 -6.59
C GLU A 15 9.03 3.16 -5.51
N THR A 16 9.43 4.36 -5.91
CA THR A 16 9.82 5.43 -4.98
C THR A 16 8.61 6.30 -4.67
N VAL A 17 8.32 6.50 -3.38
CA VAL A 17 7.28 7.39 -2.88
C VAL A 17 7.93 8.60 -2.21
N ILE A 18 7.49 9.81 -2.55
CA ILE A 18 7.98 11.03 -1.90
C ILE A 18 7.18 11.28 -0.62
N ILE A 19 7.88 11.36 0.52
CA ILE A 19 7.31 11.63 1.84
C ILE A 19 8.04 12.84 2.42
N GLY A 20 7.33 13.94 2.69
CA GLY A 20 7.96 15.14 3.27
C GLY A 20 9.14 15.69 2.45
N GLY A 21 9.11 15.51 1.12
CA GLY A 21 10.20 15.90 0.22
C GLY A 21 11.35 14.88 0.10
N GLN A 22 11.34 13.81 0.90
CA GLN A 22 12.36 12.75 0.87
C GLN A 22 11.89 11.55 0.02
N PRO A 23 12.74 10.99 -0.85
CA PRO A 23 12.43 9.79 -1.59
C PRO A 23 12.53 8.55 -0.71
N VAL A 24 11.45 7.75 -0.66
CA VAL A 24 11.40 6.50 0.09
C VAL A 24 11.18 5.34 -0.85
N GLN A 25 12.11 4.38 -0.83
CA GLN A 25 11.99 3.15 -1.61
C GLN A 25 10.89 2.27 -1.03
N SER A 26 10.04 1.74 -1.89
CA SER A 26 8.91 0.90 -1.50
C SER A 26 8.61 -0.17 -2.54
N LEU A 27 7.85 -1.17 -2.12
CA LEU A 27 7.32 -2.25 -2.95
C LEU A 27 5.82 -2.10 -3.02
N ARG A 28 5.27 -1.99 -4.24
CA ARG A 28 3.84 -1.98 -4.49
C ARG A 28 3.30 -3.40 -4.51
N TYR A 29 2.34 -3.66 -3.63
CA TYR A 29 1.59 -4.90 -3.56
C TYR A 29 0.13 -4.67 -3.94
N PHE A 30 -0.42 -5.57 -4.76
CA PHE A 30 -1.84 -5.77 -4.87
C PHE A 30 -2.33 -6.68 -3.74
N ILE A 31 -3.35 -6.24 -3.01
CA ILE A 31 -3.94 -6.96 -1.88
C ILE A 31 -5.21 -7.66 -2.35
N ASP A 32 -5.09 -8.93 -2.73
CA ASP A 32 -6.24 -9.75 -3.08
C ASP A 32 -6.98 -10.17 -1.80
N ARG A 33 -8.19 -9.61 -1.65
CA ARG A 33 -9.13 -9.90 -0.56
C ARG A 33 -10.48 -10.37 -1.09
N LYS A 34 -10.53 -10.87 -2.34
CA LYS A 34 -11.77 -11.25 -3.06
C LYS A 34 -12.83 -10.15 -3.01
N SER A 35 -12.40 -8.93 -3.33
CA SER A 35 -13.23 -7.72 -3.32
C SER A 35 -13.30 -7.15 -4.74
N SER A 36 -14.44 -6.54 -5.08
CA SER A 36 -14.58 -5.78 -6.33
C SER A 36 -13.76 -4.48 -6.35
N ARG A 37 -13.30 -4.03 -5.18
CA ARG A 37 -12.33 -2.94 -5.04
C ARG A 37 -10.91 -3.49 -5.11
N GLN A 38 -10.09 -2.93 -6.00
CA GLN A 38 -8.66 -3.18 -6.04
C GLN A 38 -7.99 -2.36 -4.94
N LEU A 39 -7.07 -2.95 -4.20
CA LEU A 39 -6.37 -2.31 -3.09
C LEU A 39 -4.87 -2.51 -3.30
N TYR A 40 -4.12 -1.40 -3.23
CA TYR A 40 -2.69 -1.37 -3.42
C TYR A 40 -2.02 -0.72 -2.22
N TYR A 41 -0.99 -1.36 -1.68
CA TYR A 41 -0.13 -0.81 -0.62
C TYR A 41 1.30 -0.72 -1.11
N TRP A 42 1.97 0.38 -0.73
CA TRP A 42 3.40 0.57 -0.91
C TRP A 42 4.05 0.37 0.45
N LEU A 43 4.78 -0.74 0.62
CA LEU A 43 5.48 -1.08 1.86
C LEU A 43 6.96 -0.75 1.68
N SER A 44 7.58 -0.04 2.61
CA SER A 44 9.01 0.29 2.55
C SER A 44 9.85 -0.73 3.31
N PRO A 45 10.67 -1.57 2.65
CA PRO A 45 11.49 -2.56 3.34
C PRO A 45 12.51 -1.94 4.31
N LYS A 46 12.96 -0.71 4.04
CA LYS A 46 13.89 0.03 4.91
C LYS A 46 13.22 0.60 6.17
N LEU A 47 11.89 0.62 6.22
CA LEU A 47 11.10 1.11 7.35
C LEU A 47 10.28 -0.05 7.94
N ASP A 48 10.87 -1.24 8.06
CA ASP A 48 10.21 -2.45 8.57
C ASP A 48 8.86 -2.75 7.89
N TYR A 49 8.82 -2.58 6.57
CA TYR A 49 7.62 -2.75 5.75
C TYR A 49 6.46 -1.80 6.12
N LEU A 50 6.73 -0.63 6.70
CA LEU A 50 5.73 0.41 6.94
C LEU A 50 5.02 0.78 5.63
N VAL A 51 3.69 0.90 5.68
CA VAL A 51 2.88 1.37 4.55
C VAL A 51 3.09 2.87 4.38
N VAL A 52 3.77 3.25 3.30
CA VAL A 52 4.09 4.65 2.99
C VAL A 52 3.08 5.31 2.06
N LYS A 53 2.29 4.50 1.34
CA LYS A 53 1.20 4.94 0.48
C LYS A 53 0.18 3.83 0.34
N PHE A 54 -1.08 4.21 0.14
CA PHE A 54 -2.11 3.27 -0.30
C PHE A 54 -2.98 3.89 -1.39
N LYS A 55 -3.58 3.01 -2.22
CA LYS A 55 -4.55 3.40 -3.24
C LYS A 55 -5.62 2.33 -3.36
N GLN A 56 -6.88 2.77 -3.38
CA GLN A 56 -8.02 1.91 -3.58
C GLN A 56 -8.77 2.35 -4.83
N LEU A 57 -9.02 1.41 -5.75
CA LEU A 57 -9.77 1.63 -6.97
C LEU A 57 -11.08 0.84 -6.96
N ARG A 58 -12.08 1.34 -7.70
CA ARG A 58 -13.27 0.57 -8.09
C ARG A 58 -13.55 0.88 -9.55
N LYS A 59 -13.49 -0.14 -10.41
CA LYS A 59 -13.66 0.01 -11.87
C LYS A 59 -12.76 1.10 -12.45
N GLY A 60 -11.46 1.05 -12.12
CA GLY A 60 -10.45 2.02 -12.55
C GLY A 60 -10.51 3.40 -11.86
N LYS A 61 -11.60 3.74 -11.15
CA LYS A 61 -11.74 5.03 -10.46
C LYS A 61 -11.18 4.99 -9.05
N VAL A 62 -10.39 6.01 -8.67
CA VAL A 62 -9.89 6.17 -7.30
C VAL A 62 -11.05 6.37 -6.34
N LYS A 63 -11.03 5.64 -5.24
CA LYS A 63 -12.02 5.72 -4.15
C LYS A 63 -11.42 6.17 -2.83
N ALA A 64 -10.15 5.86 -2.63
CA ALA A 64 -9.38 6.37 -1.51
C ALA A 64 -7.91 6.28 -1.89
N GLU A 65 -7.12 7.23 -1.43
CA GLU A 65 -5.67 7.18 -1.48
C GLU A 65 -5.12 7.97 -0.32
N GLY A 66 -3.88 7.67 0.04
CA GLY A 66 -3.18 8.38 1.10
C GLY A 66 -1.70 8.12 0.98
N VAL A 67 -0.92 9.08 1.43
CA VAL A 67 0.54 9.01 1.52
C VAL A 67 0.90 9.35 2.96
N LEU A 68 1.83 8.59 3.52
CA LEU A 68 2.38 8.85 4.84
C LEU A 68 3.02 10.24 4.82
N THR A 69 2.71 11.06 5.82
CA THR A 69 3.28 12.41 5.96
C THR A 69 4.29 12.48 7.09
N ARG A 70 4.04 11.75 8.19
CA ARG A 70 4.90 11.66 9.37
C ARG A 70 4.74 10.28 10.02
N SER A 71 5.80 9.78 10.62
CA SER A 71 5.80 8.57 11.44
C SER A 71 6.65 8.83 12.68
N SER A 72 6.26 8.28 13.82
CA SER A 72 7.08 8.24 15.05
C SER A 72 8.00 7.01 15.10
N ILE A 73 7.89 6.12 14.12
CA ILE A 73 8.83 5.01 13.94
C ILE A 73 10.11 5.64 13.38
N ASN A 74 11.13 5.76 14.23
CA ASN A 74 12.47 6.15 13.80
C ASN A 74 13.08 5.01 12.97
N PRO A 75 13.54 5.27 11.74
CA PRO A 75 14.45 4.37 11.05
C PRO A 75 15.83 4.29 11.71
#